data_AF-A0A1G1THA9-F1
#
_entry.id   AF-A0A1G1THA9-F1
#
_cell.length_a   1.000
_cell.length_b   1.000
_cell.length_c   1.000
_cell.angle_alpha   90.00
_cell.angle_beta   90.00
_cell.angle_gamma   90.00
#
_symmetry.space_group_name_H-M   'P 1'
#
loop_
_entity.id
_entity.type
_entity.pdbx_description
1 polymer ?
#
loop_
_entity_poly.entity_id
_entity_poly.type
_entity_poly.pdbx_seq_one_letter_code
_entity_poly.pdbx_strand_id
1 'polypeptide(L)'
;MQVLHADLATGQLTAEMSAPADGCPAGPFDVDLPPAYDNLLPLAAALHPVLHLVGPVAQPGGRIRPRRVVLEPDYLVNVTTIAECAQASGTIPEWALLNAFLPDETSRPLVVGNLVNMLLDEEVSHAAQQYEWAAGAPADNAGSQVENSDLAPADGQPLPTDNPQLTLDNQPLPAEFDLEGFFKRRLFRSNPLTISALPDFQTRTGVPELLGDLRRHYRTLRASRAQGFIAGSRTGYQQQPLRVADCFLEPSFLSATYGLQGRLDLLHESPTGYDIIELKSSTKVPHGEPWSNHAAQAQLYRLLLESVFGADGATAGRGRTSILYSNAAPDQAPVRRVDQDAELVDRLLSARNQLVGTELLLARATGPGAVAQLLAPVLHPNLAALPPFGKAKAEKMAQAWAAADPVERAYCLEMTRFVAREMRLTLLGDDARPGDAGGQAGLWRLPAARKHQNFSLLDGLELSEDHSNAPDTARDGLGPTSSSGARPGAAKSTSGPATRSFFTHSVKLLALSC
;
A
#
# COMPACT_ATOMS: atom_id res chain seq x y z
N MET A 1 23.72 -8.74 1.81
CA MET A 1 24.96 -9.40 1.37
C MET A 1 25.32 -8.88 -0.01
N GLN A 2 26.61 -8.77 -0.32
CA GLN A 2 27.13 -8.34 -1.60
C GLN A 2 27.51 -9.56 -2.44
N VAL A 3 27.04 -9.65 -3.69
CA VAL A 3 27.44 -10.72 -4.61
C VAL A 3 28.89 -10.50 -5.05
N LEU A 4 29.72 -11.54 -4.87
CA LEU A 4 31.10 -11.55 -5.33
C LEU A 4 31.22 -12.26 -6.67
N HIS A 5 30.59 -13.43 -6.80
CA HIS A 5 30.63 -14.24 -8.02
C HIS A 5 29.31 -14.99 -8.23
N ALA A 6 28.92 -15.19 -9.48
CA ALA A 6 27.79 -16.02 -9.88
C ALA A 6 28.21 -16.85 -11.10
N ASP A 7 28.22 -18.17 -10.93
CA ASP A 7 28.61 -19.11 -11.98
C ASP A 7 27.37 -19.65 -12.68
N LEU A 8 27.18 -19.21 -13.93
CA LEU A 8 26.04 -19.60 -14.77
C LEU A 8 26.05 -21.08 -15.16
N ALA A 9 27.20 -21.74 -15.16
CA ALA A 9 27.29 -23.16 -15.52
C ALA A 9 26.87 -24.08 -14.37
N THR A 10 27.24 -23.72 -13.13
CA THR A 10 26.95 -24.53 -11.94
C THR A 10 25.71 -24.08 -11.18
N GLY A 11 25.22 -22.86 -11.40
CA GLY A 11 24.12 -22.29 -10.61
C GLY A 11 24.57 -21.68 -9.28
N GLN A 12 25.89 -21.71 -8.99
CA GLN A 12 26.43 -21.33 -7.69
C GLN A 12 26.58 -19.82 -7.58
N LEU A 13 26.16 -19.25 -6.45
CA LEU A 13 26.34 -17.85 -6.11
C LEU A 13 27.21 -17.75 -4.86
N THR A 14 28.28 -16.96 -4.92
CA THR A 14 29.15 -16.66 -3.78
C THR A 14 28.97 -15.20 -3.39
N ALA A 15 28.73 -14.96 -2.11
CA ALA A 15 28.47 -13.64 -1.56
C ALA A 15 29.21 -13.43 -0.24
N GLU A 16 29.28 -12.17 0.19
CA GLU A 16 29.82 -11.77 1.49
C GLU A 16 28.86 -10.83 2.19
N MET A 17 28.89 -10.79 3.52
CA MET A 17 28.07 -9.86 4.29
C MET A 17 28.50 -8.41 4.01
N SER A 18 27.53 -7.56 3.63
CA SER A 18 27.76 -6.14 3.39
C SER A 18 28.13 -5.38 4.67
N ALA A 19 27.73 -5.93 5.83
CA ALA A 19 28.12 -5.49 7.16
C ALA A 19 28.21 -6.71 8.07
N PRO A 20 29.20 -6.79 9.00
CA PRO A 20 29.28 -7.86 9.98
C PRO A 20 28.01 -7.92 10.84
N ALA A 21 27.52 -9.13 11.12
CA ALA A 21 26.39 -9.36 12.00
C ALA A 21 26.58 -10.67 12.78
N ASP A 22 26.10 -10.71 14.02
CA ASP A 22 26.21 -11.89 14.88
C ASP A 22 25.49 -13.08 14.26
N GLY A 23 26.12 -14.26 14.31
CA GLY A 23 25.58 -15.49 13.72
C GLY A 23 25.64 -15.55 12.18
N CYS A 24 26.23 -14.54 11.52
CA CYS A 24 26.44 -14.54 10.08
C CYS A 24 27.88 -14.98 9.72
N PRO A 25 28.12 -15.50 8.49
CA PRO A 25 29.47 -15.84 8.04
C PRO A 25 30.40 -14.62 8.04
N ALA A 26 31.63 -14.80 8.53
CA ALA A 26 32.64 -13.74 8.64
C ALA A 26 33.43 -13.48 7.33
N GLY A 27 33.19 -14.27 6.28
CA GLY A 27 33.82 -14.14 4.97
C GLY A 27 32.93 -14.71 3.87
N PRO A 28 33.46 -14.93 2.65
CA PRO A 28 32.69 -15.42 1.53
C PRO A 28 32.00 -16.75 1.82
N PHE A 29 30.74 -16.86 1.39
CA PHE A 29 29.92 -18.08 1.53
C PHE A 29 29.08 -18.31 0.28
N ASP A 30 28.71 -19.57 0.07
CA ASP A 30 27.88 -19.96 -1.06
C ASP A 30 26.40 -19.91 -0.71
N VAL A 31 25.59 -19.54 -1.71
CA VAL A 31 24.15 -19.39 -1.63
C VAL A 31 23.51 -20.30 -2.65
N ASP A 32 22.69 -21.23 -2.17
CA ASP A 32 21.88 -22.10 -3.01
C ASP A 32 20.53 -21.40 -3.28
N LEU A 33 20.35 -20.85 -4.48
CA LEU A 33 19.12 -20.17 -4.86
C LEU A 33 17.93 -21.16 -4.91
N PRO A 34 16.75 -20.78 -4.39
CA PRO A 34 15.54 -21.56 -4.62
C PRO A 34 15.11 -21.48 -6.10
N PRO A 35 14.45 -22.53 -6.64
CA PRO A 35 14.08 -22.58 -8.07
C PRO A 35 13.26 -21.37 -8.58
N ALA A 36 12.44 -20.78 -7.71
CA ALA A 36 11.67 -19.57 -8.05
C ALA A 36 12.53 -18.34 -8.39
N TYR A 37 13.82 -18.37 -8.04
CA TYR A 37 14.78 -17.29 -8.21
C TYR A 37 15.94 -17.63 -9.16
N ASP A 38 15.85 -18.70 -9.97
CA ASP A 38 16.92 -19.09 -10.92
C ASP A 38 17.26 -17.97 -11.93
N ASN A 39 16.24 -17.21 -12.32
CA ASN A 39 16.33 -16.00 -13.15
C ASN A 39 17.14 -14.86 -12.53
N LEU A 40 17.48 -14.93 -11.23
CA LEU A 40 18.34 -13.96 -10.57
C LEU A 40 19.81 -14.19 -10.90
N LEU A 41 20.23 -15.40 -11.26
CA LEU A 41 21.64 -15.74 -11.45
C LEU A 41 22.31 -14.95 -12.60
N PRO A 42 21.69 -14.79 -13.80
CA PRO A 42 22.25 -13.93 -14.84
C PRO A 42 22.36 -12.45 -14.41
N LEU A 43 21.38 -11.97 -13.64
CA LEU A 43 21.39 -10.61 -13.09
C LEU A 43 22.52 -10.46 -12.07
N ALA A 44 22.72 -11.46 -11.21
CA ALA A 44 23.79 -11.46 -10.22
C ALA A 44 25.17 -11.45 -10.88
N ALA A 45 25.38 -12.23 -11.94
CA ALA A 45 26.62 -12.26 -12.71
C ALA A 45 26.89 -10.93 -13.43
N ALA A 46 25.87 -10.27 -13.97
CA ALA A 46 26.02 -9.02 -14.71
C ALA A 46 26.14 -7.79 -13.79
N LEU A 47 25.45 -7.79 -12.65
CA LEU A 47 25.29 -6.61 -11.82
C LEU A 47 26.19 -6.63 -10.57
N HIS A 48 26.58 -7.80 -10.07
CA HIS A 48 27.13 -7.95 -8.71
C HIS A 48 26.30 -7.15 -7.69
N PRO A 49 24.99 -7.44 -7.53
CA PRO A 49 24.10 -6.61 -6.73
C PRO A 49 24.25 -6.88 -5.22
N VAL A 50 23.65 -6.00 -4.41
CA VAL A 50 23.27 -6.34 -3.04
C VAL A 50 22.05 -7.25 -3.06
N LEU A 51 22.08 -8.33 -2.29
CA LEU A 51 20.94 -9.23 -2.08
C LEU A 51 20.52 -9.21 -0.61
N HIS A 52 19.22 -9.25 -0.37
CA HIS A 52 18.63 -9.56 0.94
C HIS A 52 18.09 -10.99 0.95
N LEU A 53 18.49 -11.76 1.96
CA LEU A 53 18.08 -13.16 2.14
C LEU A 53 17.02 -13.24 3.24
N VAL A 54 15.81 -13.66 2.88
CA VAL A 54 14.70 -13.84 3.83
C VAL A 54 14.63 -15.31 4.24
N GLY A 55 14.62 -15.56 5.55
CA GLY A 55 14.61 -16.91 6.12
C GLY A 55 15.80 -17.77 5.67
N PRO A 56 17.05 -17.31 5.81
CA PRO A 56 18.23 -18.12 5.48
C PRO A 56 18.34 -19.33 6.41
N VAL A 57 18.65 -20.49 5.83
CA VAL A 57 18.92 -21.73 6.56
C VAL A 57 20.28 -22.27 6.13
N ALA A 58 21.16 -22.49 7.10
CA ALA A 58 22.45 -23.14 6.85
C ALA A 58 22.24 -24.59 6.37
N GLN A 59 22.93 -24.96 5.31
CA GLN A 59 22.95 -26.30 4.72
C GLN A 59 24.22 -27.06 5.12
N PRO A 60 24.22 -28.39 5.02
CA PRO A 60 25.45 -29.18 5.13
C PRO A 60 26.53 -28.66 4.16
N GLY A 61 27.76 -28.52 4.64
CA GLY A 61 28.87 -27.98 3.83
C GLY A 61 29.03 -26.45 3.87
N GLY A 62 28.29 -25.75 4.74
CA GLY A 62 28.49 -24.31 5.00
C GLY A 62 27.79 -23.38 4.02
N ARG A 63 26.96 -23.93 3.12
CA ARG A 63 26.12 -23.14 2.18
C ARG A 63 24.90 -22.58 2.89
N ILE A 64 24.31 -21.54 2.31
CA ILE A 64 23.08 -20.92 2.82
C ILE A 64 21.97 -21.07 1.79
N ARG A 65 20.82 -21.61 2.20
CA ARG A 65 19.61 -21.64 1.38
C ARG A 65 18.56 -20.70 1.98
N PRO A 66 18.22 -19.58 1.31
CA PRO A 66 17.15 -18.69 1.74
C PRO A 66 15.77 -19.25 1.40
N ARG A 67 14.73 -18.79 2.10
CA ARG A 67 13.34 -18.97 1.67
C ARG A 67 13.03 -18.07 0.48
N ARG A 68 13.48 -16.81 0.53
CA ARG A 68 13.27 -15.80 -0.53
C ARG A 68 14.50 -14.94 -0.71
N VAL A 69 14.66 -14.42 -1.92
CA VAL A 69 15.78 -13.54 -2.29
C VAL A 69 15.23 -12.25 -2.89
N VAL A 70 15.77 -11.12 -2.46
CA VAL A 70 15.40 -9.78 -2.97
C VAL A 70 16.66 -9.11 -3.49
N LEU A 71 16.65 -8.69 -4.76
CA LEU A 71 17.75 -8.02 -5.43
C LEU A 71 17.70 -6.52 -5.22
N GLU A 72 18.76 -5.88 -4.73
CA GLU A 72 18.79 -4.44 -4.42
C GLU A 72 17.54 -4.02 -3.62
N PRO A 73 17.43 -4.47 -2.36
CA PRO A 73 16.21 -4.32 -1.57
C PRO A 73 15.91 -2.85 -1.22
N ASP A 74 16.88 -1.95 -1.35
CA ASP A 74 16.71 -0.51 -1.18
C ASP A 74 15.99 0.14 -2.39
N TYR A 75 15.90 -0.57 -3.52
CA TYR A 75 15.17 -0.13 -4.70
C TYR A 75 13.68 -0.43 -4.52
N LEU A 76 12.93 0.52 -3.94
CA LEU A 76 11.52 0.28 -3.60
C LEU A 76 10.61 0.34 -4.84
N VAL A 77 9.93 -0.75 -5.14
CA VAL A 77 8.94 -0.82 -6.23
C VAL A 77 7.52 -0.75 -5.67
N ASN A 78 6.62 -0.02 -6.33
CA ASN A 78 5.22 0.04 -5.94
C ASN A 78 4.55 -1.34 -6.04
N VAL A 79 3.78 -1.71 -5.01
CA VAL A 79 3.02 -2.96 -4.94
C VAL A 79 2.08 -3.12 -6.15
N THR A 80 1.43 -2.03 -6.58
CA THR A 80 0.55 -2.03 -7.75
C THR A 80 1.28 -2.43 -9.03
N THR A 81 2.50 -1.94 -9.24
CA THR A 81 3.34 -2.29 -10.41
C THR A 81 3.60 -3.78 -10.48
N ILE A 82 3.98 -4.41 -9.36
CA ILE A 82 4.26 -5.86 -9.32
C ILE A 82 2.97 -6.68 -9.42
N ALA A 83 1.88 -6.19 -8.82
CA ALA A 83 0.58 -6.85 -8.88
C ALA A 83 0.05 -6.95 -10.32
N GLU A 84 0.25 -5.92 -11.15
CA GLU A 84 -0.15 -5.93 -12.56
C GLU A 84 0.59 -6.99 -13.39
N CYS A 85 1.80 -7.38 -12.99
CA CYS A 85 2.53 -8.47 -13.64
C CYS A 85 1.83 -9.82 -13.44
N ALA A 86 0.96 -9.97 -12.43
CA ALA A 86 0.30 -11.23 -12.13
C ALA A 86 -0.90 -11.48 -13.07
N GLN A 87 -0.81 -12.56 -13.84
CA GLN A 87 -1.82 -13.03 -14.77
C GLN A 87 -2.29 -14.44 -14.37
N ALA A 88 -3.38 -14.92 -14.96
CA ALA A 88 -3.92 -16.24 -14.66
C ALA A 88 -2.93 -17.39 -14.95
N SER A 89 -2.03 -17.21 -15.92
CA SER A 89 -1.04 -18.21 -16.35
C SER A 89 0.35 -18.07 -15.69
N GLY A 90 0.57 -17.05 -14.84
CA GLY A 90 1.87 -16.76 -14.25
C GLY A 90 2.15 -15.27 -14.12
N THR A 91 3.41 -14.89 -14.01
CA THR A 91 3.84 -13.49 -13.92
C THR A 91 4.54 -13.05 -15.21
N ILE A 92 4.25 -11.84 -15.69
CA ILE A 92 4.85 -11.23 -16.90
C ILE A 92 5.51 -9.91 -16.49
N PRO A 93 6.78 -9.90 -16.05
CA PRO A 93 7.46 -8.69 -15.57
C PRO A 93 7.63 -7.62 -16.65
N GLU A 94 7.74 -8.02 -17.91
CA GLU A 94 7.83 -7.14 -19.08
C GLU A 94 6.58 -6.28 -19.25
N TRP A 95 5.46 -6.67 -18.65
CA TRP A 95 4.23 -5.89 -18.62
C TRP A 95 4.40 -4.56 -17.89
N ALA A 96 5.11 -4.57 -16.75
CA ALA A 96 5.43 -3.34 -16.03
C ALA A 96 6.33 -2.41 -16.86
N LEU A 97 7.32 -2.99 -17.55
CA LEU A 97 8.19 -2.24 -18.43
C LEU A 97 7.41 -1.64 -19.61
N LEU A 98 6.54 -2.40 -20.27
CA LEU A 98 5.68 -1.91 -21.34
C LEU A 98 4.81 -0.73 -20.87
N ASN A 99 4.16 -0.85 -19.70
CA ASN A 99 3.32 0.21 -19.16
C ASN A 99 4.10 1.50 -18.90
N ALA A 100 5.38 1.43 -18.53
CA ALA A 100 6.23 2.62 -18.32
C ALA A 100 6.51 3.41 -19.62
N PHE A 101 6.32 2.82 -20.80
CA PHE A 101 6.45 3.50 -22.10
C PHE A 101 5.11 3.99 -22.68
N LEU A 102 3.99 3.70 -22.01
CA LEU A 102 2.67 4.16 -22.45
C LEU A 102 2.35 5.52 -21.82
N PRO A 103 1.58 6.38 -22.52
CA PRO A 103 1.15 7.65 -21.95
C PRO A 103 0.17 7.44 -20.79
N ASP A 104 0.29 8.28 -19.76
CA ASP A 104 -0.69 8.39 -18.69
C ASP A 104 -1.96 9.07 -19.21
N GLU A 105 -2.94 8.26 -19.62
CA GLU A 105 -4.23 8.74 -20.10
C GLU A 105 -5.24 8.80 -18.93
N THR A 106 -5.79 9.99 -18.67
CA THR A 106 -6.92 10.12 -17.74
C THR A 106 -8.11 9.35 -18.30
N SER A 107 -8.60 8.37 -17.54
CA SER A 107 -9.70 7.52 -17.94
C SER A 107 -10.82 7.52 -16.90
N ARG A 108 -12.06 7.31 -17.36
CA ARG A 108 -13.24 7.20 -16.46
C ARG A 108 -13.01 6.17 -15.33
N PRO A 109 -12.48 4.94 -15.58
CA PRO A 109 -12.23 3.99 -14.51
C PRO A 109 -11.27 4.50 -13.42
N LEU A 110 -10.20 5.22 -13.81
CA LEU A 110 -9.23 5.80 -12.87
C LEU A 110 -9.87 6.89 -12.02
N VAL A 111 -10.65 7.79 -12.64
CA VAL A 111 -11.36 8.84 -11.90
C VAL A 111 -12.40 8.25 -10.96
N VAL A 112 -13.21 7.30 -11.42
CA VAL A 112 -14.19 6.61 -10.57
C VAL A 112 -13.50 5.90 -9.41
N GLY A 113 -12.37 5.22 -9.64
CA GLY A 113 -11.58 4.61 -8.55
C GLY A 113 -11.21 5.61 -7.46
N ASN A 114 -10.62 6.74 -7.83
CA ASN A 114 -10.24 7.79 -6.88
C ASN A 114 -11.46 8.36 -6.12
N LEU A 115 -12.57 8.57 -6.82
CA LEU A 115 -13.82 9.05 -6.21
C LEU A 115 -14.40 8.03 -5.22
N VAL A 116 -14.33 6.73 -5.54
CA VAL A 116 -14.84 5.66 -4.70
C VAL A 116 -13.96 5.44 -3.47
N ASN A 117 -12.64 5.62 -3.58
CA ASN A 117 -11.75 5.64 -2.41
C ASN A 117 -12.14 6.77 -1.44
N MET A 118 -12.35 7.99 -1.94
CA MET A 118 -12.83 9.10 -1.08
C MET A 118 -14.20 8.83 -0.45
N LEU A 119 -15.08 8.05 -1.11
CA LEU A 119 -16.36 7.63 -0.52
C LEU A 119 -16.17 6.59 0.59
N LEU A 120 -15.20 5.68 0.46
CA LEU A 120 -14.85 4.75 1.53
C LEU A 120 -14.30 5.50 2.74
N ASP A 121 -13.41 6.46 2.50
CA ASP A 121 -12.83 7.29 3.56
C ASP A 121 -13.91 8.01 4.36
N GLU A 122 -14.88 8.61 3.66
CA GLU A 122 -16.02 9.28 4.29
C GLU A 122 -16.88 8.32 5.10
N GLU A 123 -17.19 7.13 4.57
CA GLU A 123 -18.03 6.15 5.24
C GLU A 123 -17.40 5.61 6.53
N VAL A 124 -16.09 5.39 6.53
CA VAL A 124 -15.35 4.93 7.72
C VAL A 124 -15.21 6.07 8.71
N SER A 125 -14.81 7.27 8.26
CA SER A 125 -14.59 8.43 9.14
C SER A 125 -15.88 8.89 9.82
N HIS A 126 -16.97 9.03 9.07
CA HIS A 126 -18.26 9.45 9.63
C HIS A 126 -18.80 8.43 10.63
N ALA A 127 -18.66 7.13 10.34
CA ALA A 127 -19.07 6.08 11.26
C ALA A 127 -18.22 6.05 12.55
N ALA A 128 -16.91 6.33 12.45
CA ALA A 128 -16.04 6.45 13.62
C ALA A 128 -16.49 7.60 14.54
N GLN A 129 -16.77 8.78 13.98
CA GLN A 129 -17.25 9.95 14.75
C GLN A 129 -18.57 9.67 15.47
N GLN A 130 -19.51 8.98 14.82
CA GLN A 130 -20.78 8.59 15.45
C GLN A 130 -20.57 7.62 16.62
N TYR A 131 -19.62 6.69 16.50
CA TYR A 131 -19.27 5.77 17.57
C TYR A 131 -18.63 6.50 18.76
N GLU A 132 -17.69 7.42 18.51
CA GLU A 132 -17.08 8.26 19.55
C GLU A 132 -18.13 9.10 20.28
N TRP A 133 -19.06 9.74 19.55
CA TRP A 133 -20.18 10.49 20.14
C TRP A 133 -21.08 9.60 21.01
N ALA A 134 -21.41 8.39 20.54
CA ALA A 134 -22.23 7.44 21.29
C ALA A 134 -21.51 6.87 22.52
N ALA A 135 -20.18 6.72 22.46
CA ALA A 135 -19.34 6.22 23.55
C ALA A 135 -18.89 7.31 24.53
N GLY A 136 -19.06 8.59 24.18
CA GLY A 136 -18.55 9.73 24.94
C GLY A 136 -19.40 10.99 24.78
N ALA A 137 -20.60 11.00 25.34
CA ALA A 137 -21.15 12.24 25.88
C ALA A 137 -20.50 12.45 27.25
N PRO A 138 -19.76 13.55 27.50
CA PRO A 138 -19.42 13.93 28.86
C PRO A 138 -20.75 14.18 29.59
N ALA A 139 -20.93 13.57 30.76
CA ALA A 139 -21.96 14.03 31.67
C ALA A 139 -21.61 15.48 32.04
N ASP A 140 -22.27 16.43 31.39
CA ASP A 140 -22.13 17.84 31.71
C ASP A 140 -22.43 18.03 33.20
N ASN A 141 -21.51 18.72 33.86
CA ASN A 141 -21.59 19.16 35.25
C ASN A 141 -22.98 19.72 35.57
N ALA A 142 -23.81 18.91 36.25
CA ALA A 142 -24.86 19.47 37.09
C ALA A 142 -24.14 20.22 38.22
N GLY A 143 -24.22 21.54 38.16
CA GLY A 143 -23.63 22.44 39.12
C GLY A 143 -23.93 22.02 40.56
N SER A 144 -22.87 22.09 41.35
CA SER A 144 -22.92 22.17 42.81
C SER A 144 -23.90 23.28 43.24
N GLN A 145 -25.09 22.88 43.68
CA GLN A 145 -25.82 23.62 44.70
C GLN A 145 -26.02 22.72 45.91
N VAL A 146 -25.29 23.10 46.95
CA VAL A 146 -25.46 22.66 48.31
C VAL A 146 -26.76 23.27 48.83
N GLU A 147 -27.78 22.47 49.07
CA GLU A 147 -28.80 22.80 50.07
C GLU A 147 -29.11 21.57 50.94
N ASN A 148 -28.88 21.76 52.24
CA ASN A 148 -29.26 20.88 53.33
C ASN A 148 -30.80 20.76 53.41
N SER A 149 -31.31 19.55 53.62
CA SER A 149 -32.27 19.31 54.70
C SER A 149 -32.40 17.81 55.02
N ASP A 150 -32.28 17.53 56.32
CA ASP A 150 -32.48 16.25 56.98
C ASP A 150 -33.92 15.74 56.86
N LEU A 151 -34.11 14.40 56.86
CA LEU A 151 -34.85 13.62 57.89
C LEU A 151 -35.23 12.19 57.40
N ALA A 152 -34.60 11.19 58.04
CA ALA A 152 -35.08 9.91 58.60
C ALA A 152 -36.27 9.08 58.01
N PRO A 153 -36.32 7.74 58.29
CA PRO A 153 -36.83 6.69 57.38
C PRO A 153 -38.18 6.06 57.80
N ALA A 154 -38.86 5.35 56.87
CA ALA A 154 -39.69 4.16 57.18
C ALA A 154 -40.26 3.45 55.92
N ASP A 155 -40.05 2.13 55.88
CA ASP A 155 -40.92 1.01 55.50
C ASP A 155 -41.69 0.92 54.16
N GLY A 156 -41.35 -0.14 53.39
CA GLY A 156 -42.33 -1.20 53.07
C GLY A 156 -42.98 -1.25 51.67
N GLN A 157 -42.70 -2.33 50.95
CA GLN A 157 -43.44 -2.95 49.81
C GLN A 157 -42.96 -2.63 48.36
N PRO A 158 -43.33 -3.43 47.35
CA PRO A 158 -42.49 -4.47 46.74
C PRO A 158 -42.01 -4.08 45.32
N LEU A 159 -40.99 -4.78 44.82
CA LEU A 159 -40.47 -4.65 43.45
C LEU A 159 -41.59 -4.83 42.39
N PRO A 160 -41.82 -3.87 41.49
CA PRO A 160 -42.54 -4.12 40.25
C PRO A 160 -41.56 -4.68 39.21
N THR A 161 -41.92 -5.84 38.68
CA THR A 161 -41.42 -6.40 37.43
C THR A 161 -41.85 -5.51 36.28
N ASP A 162 -40.96 -4.70 35.72
CA ASP A 162 -41.17 -4.07 34.43
C ASP A 162 -39.89 -4.18 33.58
N ASN A 163 -39.98 -5.03 32.56
CA ASN A 163 -39.14 -4.94 31.36
C ASN A 163 -39.43 -3.58 30.71
N PRO A 164 -38.46 -2.68 30.53
CA PRO A 164 -38.62 -1.60 29.58
C PRO A 164 -38.51 -2.23 28.19
N GLN A 165 -39.66 -2.53 27.61
CA GLN A 165 -39.82 -2.63 26.17
C GLN A 165 -39.44 -1.25 25.61
N LEU A 166 -38.16 -1.11 25.22
CA LEU A 166 -37.68 0.04 24.46
C LEU A 166 -38.44 0.03 23.13
N THR A 167 -39.52 0.81 23.08
CA THR A 167 -40.21 1.17 21.86
C THR A 167 -39.21 1.91 20.97
N LEU A 168 -38.69 1.20 19.98
CA LEU A 168 -37.80 1.68 18.91
C LEU A 168 -38.52 2.53 17.84
N ASP A 169 -39.75 2.97 18.12
CA ASP A 169 -40.59 3.68 17.17
C ASP A 169 -40.53 5.19 17.44
N ASN A 170 -39.44 5.84 16.98
CA ASN A 170 -39.36 7.26 16.56
C ASN A 170 -37.92 7.81 16.53
N GLN A 171 -36.92 7.00 16.19
CA GLN A 171 -35.69 7.57 15.64
C GLN A 171 -35.99 8.02 14.20
N PRO A 172 -35.82 9.31 13.83
CA PRO A 172 -35.96 9.71 12.44
C PRO A 172 -34.99 8.87 11.60
N LEU A 173 -35.50 8.26 10.51
CA LEU A 173 -34.67 7.56 9.55
C LEU A 173 -33.45 8.43 9.23
N PRO A 174 -32.21 7.93 9.37
CA PRO A 174 -31.03 8.75 9.11
C PRO A 174 -31.16 9.30 7.69
N ALA A 175 -31.09 10.63 7.56
CA ALA A 175 -31.24 11.34 6.29
C ALA A 175 -30.40 10.64 5.21
N GLU A 176 -31.00 10.43 4.03
CA GLU A 176 -30.28 9.86 2.89
C GLU A 176 -29.00 10.68 2.65
N PHE A 177 -27.85 10.01 2.53
CA PHE A 177 -26.57 10.70 2.34
C PHE A 177 -26.65 11.57 1.08
N ASP A 178 -26.44 12.88 1.22
CA ASP A 178 -26.47 13.84 0.12
C ASP A 178 -25.21 13.69 -0.74
N LEU A 179 -25.18 12.62 -1.54
CA LEU A 179 -24.07 12.32 -2.44
C LEU A 179 -23.84 13.45 -3.45
N GLU A 180 -24.90 14.13 -3.90
CA GLU A 180 -24.77 15.19 -4.88
C GLU A 180 -24.14 16.44 -4.27
N GLY A 181 -24.55 16.81 -3.06
CA GLY A 181 -23.90 17.85 -2.26
C GLY A 181 -22.47 17.50 -1.91
N PHE A 182 -22.21 16.27 -1.46
CA PHE A 182 -20.86 15.76 -1.19
C PHE A 182 -19.98 15.79 -2.44
N PHE A 183 -20.51 15.37 -3.58
CA PHE A 183 -19.82 15.43 -4.86
C PHE A 183 -19.44 16.87 -5.21
N LYS A 184 -20.41 17.79 -5.19
CA LYS A 184 -20.19 19.20 -5.56
C LYS A 184 -19.24 19.93 -4.61
N ARG A 185 -19.36 19.69 -3.30
CA ARG A 185 -18.65 20.46 -2.27
C ARG A 185 -17.29 19.88 -1.92
N ARG A 186 -17.08 18.57 -2.08
CA ARG A 186 -15.85 17.89 -1.66
C ARG A 186 -15.17 17.16 -2.82
N LEU A 187 -15.82 16.17 -3.42
CA LEU A 187 -15.18 15.32 -4.44
C LEU A 187 -14.76 16.09 -5.71
N PHE A 188 -15.61 16.98 -6.21
CA PHE A 188 -15.27 17.80 -7.36
C PHE A 188 -14.19 18.82 -7.03
N ARG A 189 -14.19 19.37 -5.81
CA ARG A 189 -13.20 20.36 -5.39
C ARG A 189 -11.82 19.76 -5.15
N SER A 190 -11.73 18.48 -4.75
CA SER A 190 -10.43 17.82 -4.56
C SER A 190 -9.71 17.57 -5.88
N ASN A 191 -10.44 17.36 -6.98
CA ASN A 191 -9.83 17.17 -8.29
C ASN A 191 -10.66 17.70 -9.49
N PRO A 192 -10.85 19.03 -9.60
CA PRO A 192 -11.75 19.61 -10.59
C PRO A 192 -11.24 19.44 -12.02
N LEU A 193 -9.92 19.50 -12.24
CA LEU A 193 -9.33 19.41 -13.57
C LEU A 193 -9.44 17.99 -14.16
N THR A 194 -9.06 16.97 -13.40
CA THR A 194 -9.15 15.58 -13.87
C THR A 194 -10.60 15.17 -14.13
N ILE A 195 -11.52 15.57 -13.25
CA ILE A 195 -12.95 15.25 -13.43
C ILE A 195 -13.52 15.95 -14.66
N SER A 196 -13.21 17.24 -14.84
CA SER A 196 -13.72 18.02 -15.98
C SER A 196 -13.11 17.60 -17.33
N ALA A 197 -11.94 16.95 -17.32
CA ALA A 197 -11.28 16.42 -18.51
C ALA A 197 -11.94 15.13 -19.04
N LEU A 198 -12.84 14.50 -18.28
CA LEU A 198 -13.55 13.31 -18.75
C LEU A 198 -14.45 13.65 -19.95
N PRO A 199 -14.45 12.83 -21.02
CA PRO A 199 -15.38 13.01 -22.14
C PRO A 199 -16.84 13.06 -21.71
N ASP A 200 -17.19 12.35 -20.63
CA ASP A 200 -18.52 12.32 -20.04
C ASP A 200 -19.01 13.72 -19.64
N PHE A 201 -18.11 14.59 -19.15
CA PHE A 201 -18.44 15.97 -18.76
C PHE A 201 -18.69 16.88 -19.96
N GLN A 202 -18.38 16.44 -21.18
CA GLN A 202 -18.69 17.15 -22.42
C GLN A 202 -20.11 16.85 -22.92
N THR A 203 -20.82 15.90 -22.29
CA THR A 203 -22.17 15.47 -22.69
C THR A 203 -23.21 15.87 -21.65
N ARG A 204 -24.48 15.96 -22.08
CA ARG A 204 -25.60 16.26 -21.16
C ARG A 204 -25.91 15.14 -20.17
N THR A 205 -25.56 13.88 -20.49
CA THR A 205 -25.91 12.70 -19.67
C THR A 205 -24.75 12.17 -18.83
N GLY A 206 -23.51 12.49 -19.16
CA GLY A 206 -22.34 11.88 -18.51
C GLY A 206 -22.21 12.19 -17.01
N VAL A 207 -22.52 13.42 -16.56
CA VAL A 207 -22.53 13.73 -15.12
C VAL A 207 -23.64 12.97 -14.37
N PRO A 208 -24.90 12.96 -14.85
CA PRO A 208 -25.94 12.08 -14.29
C PRO A 208 -25.55 10.61 -14.22
N GLU A 209 -24.92 10.06 -15.26
CA GLU A 209 -24.45 8.67 -15.31
C GLU A 209 -23.36 8.40 -14.28
N LEU A 210 -22.35 9.29 -14.19
CA LEU A 210 -21.30 9.19 -13.19
C LEU A 210 -21.88 9.20 -11.76
N LEU A 211 -22.82 10.12 -11.48
CA LEU A 211 -23.49 10.14 -10.18
C LEU A 211 -24.29 8.85 -9.94
N GLY A 212 -24.92 8.29 -10.97
CA GLY A 212 -25.59 6.99 -10.92
C GLY A 212 -24.64 5.85 -10.52
N ASP A 213 -23.45 5.82 -11.12
CA ASP A 213 -22.41 4.86 -10.79
C ASP A 213 -21.91 5.04 -9.36
N LEU A 214 -21.60 6.28 -8.95
CA LEU A 214 -21.15 6.59 -7.59
C LEU A 214 -22.20 6.21 -6.54
N ARG A 215 -23.51 6.39 -6.81
CA ARG A 215 -24.59 5.91 -5.94
C ARG A 215 -24.54 4.40 -5.76
N ARG A 216 -24.23 3.65 -6.82
CA ARG A 216 -24.11 2.18 -6.76
C ARG A 216 -22.93 1.77 -5.89
N HIS A 217 -21.76 2.34 -6.14
CA HIS A 217 -20.57 2.08 -5.32
C HIS A 217 -20.81 2.42 -3.85
N TYR A 218 -21.35 3.61 -3.58
CA TYR A 218 -21.65 4.08 -2.23
C TYR A 218 -22.59 3.14 -1.47
N ARG A 219 -23.65 2.63 -2.11
CA ARG A 219 -24.54 1.62 -1.50
C ARG A 219 -23.79 0.36 -1.08
N THR A 220 -22.90 -0.15 -1.94
CA THR A 220 -22.08 -1.34 -1.64
C THR A 220 -21.11 -1.07 -0.49
N LEU A 221 -20.45 0.09 -0.48
CA LEU A 221 -19.54 0.49 0.61
C LEU A 221 -20.28 0.57 1.94
N ARG A 222 -21.42 1.28 1.98
CA ARG A 222 -22.26 1.44 3.16
C ARG A 222 -22.78 0.09 3.68
N ALA A 223 -23.23 -0.79 2.78
CA ALA A 223 -23.68 -2.12 3.16
C ALA A 223 -22.55 -3.00 3.72
N SER A 224 -21.37 -2.94 3.09
CA SER A 224 -20.18 -3.69 3.54
C SER A 224 -19.71 -3.20 4.92
N ARG A 225 -19.69 -1.88 5.14
CA ARG A 225 -19.38 -1.27 6.44
C ARG A 225 -20.39 -1.63 7.52
N ALA A 226 -21.69 -1.61 7.21
CA ALA A 226 -22.74 -2.04 8.16
C ALA A 226 -22.61 -3.52 8.56
N GLN A 227 -22.04 -4.36 7.69
CA GLN A 227 -21.72 -5.76 7.97
C GLN A 227 -20.32 -5.96 8.56
N GLY A 228 -19.57 -4.88 8.86
CA GLY A 228 -18.20 -4.93 9.36
C GLY A 228 -17.21 -5.60 8.42
N PHE A 229 -17.39 -5.40 7.11
CA PHE A 229 -16.52 -5.89 6.03
C PHE A 229 -16.24 -7.40 6.09
N ILE A 230 -17.22 -8.19 6.54
CA ILE A 230 -17.07 -9.64 6.63
C ILE A 230 -16.98 -10.25 5.23
N ALA A 231 -15.95 -11.05 4.98
CA ALA A 231 -15.85 -11.87 3.77
C ALA A 231 -16.71 -13.14 3.93
N GLY A 232 -17.36 -13.56 2.84
CA GLY A 232 -18.03 -14.85 2.79
C GLY A 232 -17.05 -16.00 3.07
N SER A 233 -17.43 -16.94 3.94
CA SER A 233 -16.60 -18.08 4.32
C SER A 233 -17.08 -19.36 3.65
N ARG A 234 -16.18 -20.07 2.96
CA ARG A 234 -16.47 -21.40 2.40
C ARG A 234 -16.46 -22.50 3.47
N THR A 235 -15.84 -22.26 4.62
CA THR A 235 -15.64 -23.24 5.70
C THR A 235 -16.67 -23.12 6.83
N GLY A 236 -17.63 -22.20 6.72
CA GLY A 236 -18.62 -21.93 7.77
C GLY A 236 -18.10 -21.09 8.94
N TYR A 237 -16.78 -20.82 9.02
CA TYR A 237 -16.21 -19.92 10.02
C TYR A 237 -16.76 -18.51 9.84
N GLN A 238 -17.39 -17.95 10.88
CA GLN A 238 -17.88 -16.58 10.87
C GLN A 238 -16.79 -15.63 11.36
N GLN A 239 -16.41 -14.68 10.50
CA GLN A 239 -15.48 -13.62 10.89
C GLN A 239 -16.19 -12.63 11.81
N GLN A 240 -15.46 -12.10 12.79
CA GLN A 240 -15.96 -10.97 13.56
C GLN A 240 -16.05 -9.71 12.66
N PRO A 241 -17.08 -8.87 12.82
CA PRO A 241 -17.15 -7.56 12.17
C PRO A 241 -15.92 -6.71 12.52
N LEU A 242 -15.37 -5.96 11.56
CA LEU A 242 -14.34 -4.94 11.87
C LEU A 242 -14.95 -3.85 12.74
N ARG A 243 -14.20 -3.39 13.73
CA ARG A 243 -14.54 -2.21 14.51
C ARG A 243 -14.05 -0.99 13.75
N VAL A 244 -14.98 -0.12 13.35
CA VAL A 244 -14.64 1.12 12.63
C VAL A 244 -13.67 2.00 13.44
N ALA A 245 -13.76 1.95 14.77
CA ALA A 245 -12.88 2.66 15.69
C ALA A 245 -11.41 2.18 15.70
N ASP A 246 -11.12 1.04 15.07
CA ASP A 246 -9.78 0.45 14.99
C ASP A 246 -9.31 0.41 13.52
N CYS A 247 -9.93 1.21 12.64
CA CYS A 247 -9.62 1.30 11.21
C CYS A 247 -8.72 2.50 10.89
N PHE A 248 -7.73 2.28 10.03
CA PHE A 248 -6.84 3.28 9.46
C PHE A 248 -7.03 3.37 7.95
N LEU A 249 -7.25 4.59 7.46
CA LEU A 249 -7.48 4.89 6.05
C LEU A 249 -6.17 5.31 5.37
N GLU A 250 -5.96 4.81 4.16
CA GLU A 250 -4.79 5.14 3.32
C GLU A 250 -3.39 4.99 3.98
N PRO A 251 -3.11 4.02 4.88
CA PRO A 251 -1.78 3.92 5.48
C PRO A 251 -0.75 3.47 4.43
N SER A 252 0.45 4.04 4.54
CA SER A 252 1.56 3.84 3.59
C SER A 252 2.72 3.11 4.25
N PHE A 253 3.31 2.18 3.51
CA PHE A 253 4.36 1.30 4.03
C PHE A 253 5.53 1.24 3.06
N LEU A 254 6.73 1.25 3.63
CA LEU A 254 8.01 1.11 2.93
C LEU A 254 8.75 -0.10 3.52
N SER A 255 9.27 -0.99 2.67
CA SER A 255 9.98 -2.18 3.10
C SER A 255 11.30 -2.33 2.36
N ALA A 256 12.40 -1.96 3.01
CA ALA A 256 13.76 -2.27 2.57
C ALA A 256 14.13 -3.75 2.85
N THR A 257 13.20 -4.54 3.38
CA THR A 257 13.32 -6.01 3.47
C THR A 257 12.91 -6.66 2.15
N TYR A 258 11.78 -6.22 1.57
CA TYR A 258 11.22 -6.79 0.34
C TYR A 258 11.44 -5.93 -0.90
N GLY A 259 11.99 -4.72 -0.77
CA GLY A 259 12.13 -3.77 -1.86
C GLY A 259 10.79 -3.36 -2.43
N LEU A 260 9.82 -3.13 -1.55
CA LEU A 260 8.44 -2.81 -1.88
C LEU A 260 7.99 -1.55 -1.14
N GLN A 261 7.09 -0.81 -1.78
CA GLN A 261 6.35 0.28 -1.18
C GLN A 261 4.89 0.24 -1.61
N GLY A 262 4.00 0.77 -0.80
CA GLY A 262 2.60 0.83 -1.19
C GLY A 262 1.70 1.49 -0.16
N ARG A 263 0.51 1.83 -0.62
CA ARG A 263 -0.56 2.44 0.17
C ARG A 263 -1.76 1.50 0.16
N LEU A 264 -2.22 1.10 1.33
CA LEU A 264 -3.42 0.26 1.49
C LEU A 264 -4.65 1.17 1.49
N ASP A 265 -5.81 0.67 1.07
CA ASP A 265 -7.04 1.46 1.20
C ASP A 265 -7.57 1.47 2.64
N LEU A 266 -7.68 0.31 3.28
CA LEU A 266 -8.15 0.17 4.66
C LEU A 266 -7.37 -0.91 5.41
N LEU A 267 -6.82 -0.52 6.56
CA LEU A 267 -6.17 -1.39 7.53
C LEU A 267 -7.01 -1.40 8.81
N HIS A 268 -7.20 -2.55 9.43
CA HIS A 268 -7.85 -2.64 10.74
C HIS A 268 -6.93 -3.36 11.72
N GLU A 269 -6.73 -2.76 12.89
CA GLU A 269 -5.98 -3.38 13.98
C GLU A 269 -6.92 -4.18 14.87
N SER A 270 -6.56 -5.43 15.14
CA SER A 270 -7.29 -6.30 16.05
C SER A 270 -6.33 -6.90 17.08
N PRO A 271 -6.84 -7.41 18.22
CA PRO A 271 -6.02 -8.16 19.17
C PRO A 271 -5.31 -9.38 18.57
N THR A 272 -5.80 -9.88 17.43
CA THR A 272 -5.27 -11.06 16.74
C THR A 272 -4.33 -10.74 15.58
N GLY A 273 -4.16 -9.46 15.22
CA GLY A 273 -3.35 -9.02 14.09
C GLY A 273 -4.02 -7.94 13.25
N TYR A 274 -3.48 -7.73 12.04
CA TYR A 274 -3.90 -6.66 11.16
C TYR A 274 -4.70 -7.17 9.96
N ASP A 275 -5.92 -6.71 9.82
CA ASP A 275 -6.81 -7.04 8.70
C ASP A 275 -6.62 -6.02 7.56
N ILE A 276 -6.58 -6.51 6.32
CA ILE A 276 -6.45 -5.69 5.10
C ILE A 276 -7.74 -5.78 4.29
N ILE A 277 -8.29 -4.63 3.89
CA ILE A 277 -9.31 -4.53 2.85
C ILE A 277 -8.78 -3.67 1.70
N GLU A 278 -8.56 -4.29 0.54
CA GLU A 278 -8.19 -3.61 -0.71
C GLU A 278 -9.45 -3.30 -1.53
N LEU A 279 -9.67 -2.05 -1.92
CA LEU A 279 -10.84 -1.61 -2.66
C LEU A 279 -10.61 -1.71 -4.18
N LYS A 280 -11.59 -2.28 -4.89
CA LYS A 280 -11.64 -2.32 -6.35
C LYS A 280 -12.95 -1.77 -6.87
N SER A 281 -12.85 -0.77 -7.75
CA SER A 281 -13.97 -0.12 -8.44
C SER A 281 -14.18 -0.63 -9.87
N SER A 282 -13.47 -1.69 -10.26
CA SER A 282 -13.49 -2.24 -11.63
C SER A 282 -14.90 -2.55 -12.11
N THR A 283 -15.21 -2.17 -13.36
CA THR A 283 -16.53 -2.41 -13.98
C THR A 283 -16.90 -3.89 -13.99
N LYS A 284 -15.92 -4.78 -14.26
CA LYS A 284 -16.10 -6.22 -14.21
C LYS A 284 -15.66 -6.77 -12.86
N VAL A 285 -16.61 -7.35 -12.14
CA VAL A 285 -16.39 -8.04 -10.87
C VAL A 285 -16.34 -9.55 -11.15
N PRO A 286 -15.32 -10.29 -10.68
CA PRO A 286 -15.27 -11.74 -10.89
C PRO A 286 -16.47 -12.40 -10.20
N HIS A 287 -16.93 -13.59 -10.59
CA HIS A 287 -17.99 -14.30 -9.83
C HIS A 287 -17.43 -15.19 -8.71
N GLY A 288 -16.22 -15.73 -8.91
CA GLY A 288 -15.56 -16.64 -7.96
C GLY A 288 -14.41 -15.96 -7.22
N GLU A 289 -13.22 -16.51 -7.41
CA GLU A 289 -12.00 -15.98 -6.79
C GLU A 289 -11.65 -14.59 -7.33
N PRO A 290 -10.95 -13.77 -6.54
CA PRO A 290 -10.44 -12.49 -7.03
C PRO A 290 -9.56 -12.66 -8.28
N TRP A 291 -9.50 -11.62 -9.12
CA TRP A 291 -8.54 -11.59 -10.22
C TRP A 291 -7.11 -11.74 -9.71
N SER A 292 -6.25 -12.42 -10.47
CA SER A 292 -4.87 -12.75 -10.06
C SER A 292 -4.06 -11.53 -9.64
N ASN A 293 -4.19 -10.41 -10.38
CA ASN A 293 -3.55 -9.15 -10.05
C ASN A 293 -4.10 -8.54 -8.74
N HIS A 294 -5.40 -8.63 -8.48
CA HIS A 294 -5.98 -8.12 -7.23
C HIS A 294 -5.52 -8.96 -6.03
N ALA A 295 -5.50 -10.29 -6.17
CA ALA A 295 -4.98 -11.19 -5.15
C ALA A 295 -3.48 -10.94 -4.90
N ALA A 296 -2.70 -10.74 -5.95
CA ALA A 296 -1.28 -10.40 -5.86
C ALA A 296 -1.04 -9.10 -5.07
N GLN A 297 -1.81 -8.05 -5.36
CA GLN A 297 -1.70 -6.78 -4.63
C GLN A 297 -1.93 -6.96 -3.13
N ALA A 298 -3.00 -7.69 -2.76
CA ALA A 298 -3.33 -7.93 -1.37
C ALA A 298 -2.26 -8.77 -0.64
N GLN A 299 -1.66 -9.76 -1.32
CA GLN A 299 -0.55 -10.55 -0.77
C GLN A 299 0.71 -9.72 -0.55
N LEU A 300 1.02 -8.80 -1.46
CA LEU A 300 2.18 -7.91 -1.34
C LEU A 300 1.99 -6.91 -0.19
N TYR A 301 0.77 -6.40 0.02
CA TYR A 301 0.48 -5.59 1.21
C TYR A 301 0.64 -6.38 2.51
N ARG A 302 0.25 -7.65 2.54
CA ARG A 302 0.53 -8.53 3.68
C ARG A 302 2.04 -8.62 3.96
N LEU A 303 2.89 -8.73 2.93
CA LEU A 303 4.36 -8.71 3.13
C LEU A 303 4.87 -7.38 3.69
N LEU A 304 4.30 -6.24 3.27
CA LEU A 304 4.64 -4.94 3.85
C LEU A 304 4.33 -4.90 5.35
N LEU A 305 3.13 -5.33 5.75
CA LEU A 305 2.75 -5.41 7.17
C LEU A 305 3.64 -6.38 7.95
N GLU A 306 3.94 -7.56 7.39
CA GLU A 306 4.84 -8.53 8.00
C GLU A 306 6.24 -7.96 8.22
N SER A 307 6.74 -7.12 7.31
CA SER A 307 8.06 -6.50 7.49
C SER A 307 8.08 -5.50 8.64
N VAL A 308 7.01 -4.72 8.83
CA VAL A 308 6.96 -3.67 9.87
C VAL A 308 6.58 -4.23 11.23
N PHE A 309 5.58 -5.12 11.28
CA PHE A 309 4.97 -5.58 12.52
C PHE A 309 5.34 -7.03 12.89
N GLY A 310 5.97 -7.78 11.99
CA GLY A 310 6.18 -9.23 12.15
C GLY A 310 7.35 -9.63 13.04
N ALA A 311 8.12 -8.67 13.57
CA ALA A 311 9.27 -8.94 14.44
C ALA A 311 8.90 -9.66 15.75
N ASP A 312 7.64 -9.55 16.20
CA ASP A 312 7.13 -10.26 17.38
C ASP A 312 6.70 -11.72 17.09
N GLY A 313 6.70 -12.14 15.81
CA GLY A 313 6.33 -13.47 15.35
C GLY A 313 4.86 -13.87 15.60
N ALA A 314 4.05 -13.00 16.20
CA ALA A 314 2.75 -13.34 16.76
C ALA A 314 1.57 -12.69 16.03
N THR A 315 1.75 -11.51 15.43
CA THR A 315 0.60 -10.61 15.16
C THR A 315 0.46 -10.16 13.70
N ALA A 316 1.55 -9.96 12.95
CA ALA A 316 1.48 -9.31 11.63
C ALA A 316 0.93 -10.14 10.46
N GLY A 317 0.97 -11.48 10.55
CA GLY A 317 0.57 -12.39 9.46
C GLY A 317 -0.75 -13.14 9.71
N ARG A 318 -1.44 -12.86 10.82
CA ARG A 318 -2.64 -13.61 11.25
C ARG A 318 -3.96 -12.94 10.89
N GLY A 319 -3.94 -11.65 10.59
CA GLY A 319 -5.14 -10.94 10.17
C GLY A 319 -5.61 -11.37 8.78
N ARG A 320 -6.87 -11.09 8.49
CA ARG A 320 -7.49 -11.46 7.23
C ARG A 320 -7.03 -10.53 6.12
N THR A 321 -6.92 -11.07 4.91
CA THR A 321 -6.64 -10.28 3.71
C THR A 321 -7.85 -10.40 2.79
N SER A 322 -8.46 -9.28 2.41
CA SER A 322 -9.66 -9.28 1.57
C SER A 322 -9.63 -8.18 0.51
N ILE A 323 -10.44 -8.37 -0.53
CA ILE A 323 -10.72 -7.39 -1.55
C ILE A 323 -12.20 -7.00 -1.48
N LEU A 324 -12.49 -5.71 -1.48
CA LEU A 324 -13.83 -5.14 -1.55
C LEU A 324 -14.11 -4.69 -3.00
N TYR A 325 -14.99 -5.40 -3.68
CA TYR A 325 -15.50 -4.99 -5.00
C TYR A 325 -16.72 -4.09 -4.82
N SER A 326 -16.50 -2.78 -4.87
CA SER A 326 -17.58 -1.79 -4.66
C SER A 326 -18.63 -1.80 -5.78
N ASN A 327 -18.29 -2.32 -6.97
CA ASN A 327 -19.23 -2.48 -8.09
C ASN A 327 -19.92 -3.85 -8.13
N ALA A 328 -19.86 -4.64 -7.04
CA ALA A 328 -20.52 -5.94 -7.00
C ALA A 328 -22.03 -5.82 -7.23
N ALA A 329 -22.60 -6.76 -7.99
CA ALA A 329 -24.04 -6.84 -8.17
C ALA A 329 -24.73 -7.27 -6.85
N PRO A 330 -26.03 -6.98 -6.66
CA PRO A 330 -26.73 -7.29 -5.41
C PRO A 330 -26.72 -8.77 -4.99
N ASP A 331 -26.56 -9.68 -5.95
CA ASP A 331 -26.47 -11.14 -5.76
C ASP A 331 -25.02 -11.64 -5.57
N GLN A 332 -24.02 -10.76 -5.66
CA GLN A 332 -22.61 -11.09 -5.48
C GLN A 332 -22.09 -10.63 -4.12
N ALA A 333 -21.26 -11.46 -3.48
CA ALA A 333 -20.53 -11.05 -2.28
C ALA A 333 -19.49 -9.96 -2.63
N PRO A 334 -19.58 -8.75 -2.02
CA PRO A 334 -18.69 -7.63 -2.33
C PRO A 334 -17.31 -7.81 -1.71
N VAL A 335 -17.22 -8.30 -0.46
CA VAL A 335 -15.95 -8.57 0.23
C VAL A 335 -15.53 -10.01 0.02
N ARG A 336 -14.29 -10.21 -0.44
CA ARG A 336 -13.74 -11.53 -0.78
C ARG A 336 -12.40 -11.75 -0.13
N ARG A 337 -12.28 -12.89 0.53
CA ARG A 337 -11.02 -13.33 1.12
C ARG A 337 -9.98 -13.64 0.04
N VAL A 338 -8.73 -13.30 0.34
CA VAL A 338 -7.54 -13.73 -0.38
C VAL A 338 -6.79 -14.71 0.52
N ASP A 339 -6.67 -15.95 0.08
CA ASP A 339 -5.94 -16.97 0.82
C ASP A 339 -4.42 -16.79 0.67
N GLN A 340 -3.66 -17.24 1.68
CA GLN A 340 -2.21 -17.21 1.63
C GLN A 340 -1.69 -18.19 0.57
N ASP A 341 -0.90 -17.68 -0.36
CA ASP A 341 -0.29 -18.44 -1.45
C ASP A 341 1.20 -18.12 -1.49
N ALA A 342 2.00 -19.04 -0.94
CA ALA A 342 3.45 -18.88 -0.85
C ALA A 342 4.10 -18.90 -2.25
N GLU A 343 3.59 -19.72 -3.17
CA GLU A 343 4.17 -19.83 -4.51
C GLU A 343 3.89 -18.56 -5.32
N LEU A 344 2.69 -17.99 -5.20
CA LEU A 344 2.39 -16.69 -5.80
C LEU A 344 3.31 -15.61 -5.26
N VAL A 345 3.54 -15.56 -3.94
CA VAL A 345 4.47 -14.61 -3.34
C VAL A 345 5.88 -14.76 -3.92
N ASP A 346 6.37 -15.99 -4.05
CA ASP A 346 7.72 -16.25 -4.58
C ASP A 346 7.81 -15.82 -6.07
N ARG A 347 6.76 -16.10 -6.87
CA ARG A 347 6.66 -15.60 -8.26
C ARG A 347 6.64 -14.07 -8.34
N LEU A 348 5.92 -13.39 -7.44
CA LEU A 348 5.83 -11.92 -7.42
C LEU A 348 7.17 -11.26 -7.05
N LEU A 349 7.88 -11.81 -6.06
CA LEU A 349 9.21 -11.31 -5.69
C LEU A 349 10.25 -11.62 -6.78
N SER A 350 10.14 -12.77 -7.44
CA SER A 350 10.95 -13.09 -8.61
C SER A 350 10.71 -12.09 -9.75
N ALA A 351 9.43 -11.78 -10.06
CA ALA A 351 9.07 -10.75 -11.02
C ALA A 351 9.63 -9.37 -10.66
N ARG A 352 9.56 -8.98 -9.37
CA ARG A 352 10.16 -7.75 -8.87
C ARG A 352 11.69 -7.72 -9.06
N ASN A 353 12.38 -8.82 -8.80
CA ASN A 353 13.82 -8.91 -9.04
C ASN A 353 14.18 -8.79 -10.52
N GLN A 354 13.38 -9.37 -11.43
CA GLN A 354 13.59 -9.20 -12.87
C GLN A 354 13.42 -7.75 -13.31
N LEU A 355 12.37 -7.08 -12.83
CA LEU A 355 12.09 -5.68 -13.15
C LEU A 355 13.25 -4.78 -12.70
N VAL A 356 13.62 -4.86 -11.41
CA VAL A 356 14.74 -4.08 -10.85
C VAL A 356 16.06 -4.42 -11.55
N GLY A 357 16.33 -5.70 -11.80
CA GLY A 357 17.51 -6.12 -12.54
C GLY A 357 17.58 -5.51 -13.94
N THR A 358 16.45 -5.46 -14.65
CA THR A 358 16.35 -4.87 -15.98
C THR A 358 16.60 -3.36 -15.94
N GLU A 359 15.99 -2.64 -14.99
CA GLU A 359 16.22 -1.20 -14.81
C GLU A 359 17.69 -0.88 -14.47
N LEU A 360 18.33 -1.71 -13.65
CA LEU A 360 19.76 -1.56 -13.33
C LEU A 360 20.66 -1.86 -14.53
N LEU A 361 20.31 -2.85 -15.34
CA LEU A 361 21.02 -3.13 -16.60
C LEU A 361 20.83 -1.99 -17.60
N LEU A 362 19.63 -1.42 -17.72
CA LEU A 362 19.37 -0.23 -18.52
C LEU A 362 20.21 0.96 -18.06
N ALA A 363 20.31 1.17 -16.74
CA ALA A 363 21.16 2.21 -16.18
C ALA A 363 22.65 2.00 -16.49
N ARG A 364 23.12 0.74 -16.51
CA ARG A 364 24.51 0.38 -16.82
C ARG A 364 24.79 0.21 -18.32
N ALA A 365 23.78 0.28 -19.18
CA ALA A 365 23.95 0.08 -20.62
C ALA A 365 25.00 1.05 -21.19
N THR A 366 25.87 0.54 -22.05
CA THR A 366 27.00 1.29 -22.63
C THR A 366 26.61 2.08 -23.88
N GLY A 367 25.46 1.77 -24.49
CA GLY A 367 24.93 2.50 -25.65
C GLY A 367 23.58 1.95 -26.14
N PRO A 368 23.03 2.54 -27.22
CA PRO A 368 21.67 2.26 -27.69
C PRO A 368 21.41 0.79 -28.05
N GLY A 369 22.41 0.09 -28.60
CA GLY A 369 22.26 -1.32 -28.97
C GLY A 369 21.98 -2.24 -27.77
N ALA A 370 22.65 -1.99 -26.63
CA ALA A 370 22.40 -2.73 -25.40
C ALA A 370 21.00 -2.41 -24.83
N VAL A 371 20.58 -1.14 -24.89
CA VAL A 371 19.23 -0.71 -24.50
C VAL A 371 18.18 -1.41 -25.35
N ALA A 372 18.36 -1.45 -26.68
CA ALA A 372 17.43 -2.10 -27.59
C ALA A 372 17.29 -3.61 -27.34
N GLN A 373 18.38 -4.28 -26.95
CA GLN A 373 18.34 -5.70 -26.55
C GLN A 373 17.53 -5.91 -25.26
N LEU A 374 17.75 -5.07 -24.24
CA LEU A 374 17.00 -5.13 -22.98
C LEU A 374 15.51 -4.79 -23.18
N LEU A 375 15.20 -3.85 -24.07
CA LEU A 375 13.84 -3.46 -24.40
C LEU A 375 13.19 -4.35 -25.48
N ALA A 376 13.87 -5.38 -25.98
CA ALA A 376 13.32 -6.22 -27.05
C ALA A 376 11.89 -6.74 -26.77
N PRO A 377 11.52 -7.15 -25.53
CA PRO A 377 10.14 -7.56 -25.23
C PRO A 377 9.10 -6.44 -25.34
N VAL A 378 9.51 -5.17 -25.22
CA VAL A 378 8.63 -3.99 -25.36
C VAL A 378 8.57 -3.51 -26.80
N LEU A 379 9.73 -3.49 -27.48
CA LEU A 379 9.85 -3.03 -28.87
C LEU A 379 9.32 -4.06 -29.88
N HIS A 380 9.43 -5.35 -29.53
CA HIS A 380 9.02 -6.49 -30.34
C HIS A 380 8.23 -7.49 -29.47
N PRO A 381 7.03 -7.11 -29.00
CA PRO A 381 6.29 -7.90 -28.02
C PRO A 381 5.76 -9.22 -28.62
N ASN A 382 5.85 -10.30 -27.84
CA ASN A 382 5.18 -11.56 -28.16
C ASN A 382 3.69 -11.47 -27.83
N LEU A 383 2.89 -11.00 -28.79
CA LEU A 383 1.44 -10.81 -28.63
C LEU A 383 0.67 -12.11 -28.29
N ALA A 384 1.24 -13.29 -28.57
CA ALA A 384 0.63 -14.56 -28.19
C ALA A 384 0.75 -14.85 -26.69
N ALA A 385 1.80 -14.35 -26.05
CA ALA A 385 2.03 -14.50 -24.61
C ALA A 385 1.30 -13.46 -23.75
N LEU A 386 0.77 -12.39 -24.36
CA LEU A 386 0.09 -11.31 -23.65
C LEU A 386 -1.42 -11.57 -23.46
N PRO A 387 -1.99 -11.11 -22.32
CA PRO A 387 -3.43 -11.18 -22.11
C PRO A 387 -4.17 -10.29 -23.12
N PRO A 388 -5.46 -10.58 -23.45
CA PRO A 388 -6.20 -9.86 -24.50
C PRO A 388 -6.22 -8.34 -24.34
N PHE A 389 -6.40 -7.84 -23.12
CA PHE A 389 -6.42 -6.40 -22.84
C PHE A 389 -5.06 -5.74 -23.06
N GLY A 390 -3.97 -6.51 -23.01
CA GLY A 390 -2.62 -6.01 -23.19
C GLY A 390 -2.12 -5.99 -24.62
N LYS A 391 -2.77 -6.74 -25.51
CA LYS A 391 -2.36 -6.83 -26.93
C LYS A 391 -2.44 -5.48 -27.63
N ALA A 392 -3.55 -4.76 -27.47
CA ALA A 392 -3.74 -3.45 -28.10
C ALA A 392 -2.68 -2.42 -27.65
N LYS A 393 -2.32 -2.42 -26.36
CA LYS A 393 -1.26 -1.56 -25.81
C LYS A 393 0.12 -1.91 -26.40
N ALA A 394 0.45 -3.20 -26.43
CA ALA A 394 1.70 -3.69 -26.99
C ALA A 394 1.82 -3.43 -28.49
N GLU A 395 0.72 -3.61 -29.25
CA GLU A 395 0.63 -3.28 -30.67
C GLU A 395 0.84 -1.79 -30.91
N LYS A 396 0.21 -0.91 -30.12
CA LYS A 396 0.41 0.55 -30.20
C LYS A 396 1.89 0.91 -30.04
N MET A 397 2.56 0.34 -29.05
CA MET A 397 3.99 0.57 -28.80
C MET A 397 4.86 0.04 -29.96
N ALA A 398 4.62 -1.19 -30.40
CA ALA A 398 5.37 -1.81 -31.49
C ALA A 398 5.20 -1.07 -32.83
N GLN A 399 3.99 -0.58 -33.12
CA GLN A 399 3.71 0.23 -34.31
C GLN A 399 4.40 1.59 -34.24
N ALA A 400 4.36 2.26 -33.08
CA ALA A 400 5.08 3.52 -32.87
C ALA A 400 6.59 3.34 -33.08
N TRP A 401 7.17 2.26 -32.54
CA TRP A 401 8.57 1.93 -32.74
C TRP A 401 8.91 1.59 -34.21
N ALA A 402 8.04 0.85 -34.90
CA ALA A 402 8.20 0.50 -36.30
C ALA A 402 8.16 1.73 -37.22
N ALA A 403 7.30 2.69 -36.90
CA ALA A 403 7.16 3.96 -37.63
C ALA A 403 8.28 4.96 -37.35
N ALA A 404 8.93 4.87 -36.18
CA ALA A 404 9.97 5.80 -35.77
C ALA A 404 11.19 5.80 -36.72
N ASP A 405 11.67 6.98 -37.07
CA ASP A 405 12.85 7.16 -37.89
C ASP A 405 14.17 6.88 -37.10
N PRO A 406 15.35 6.84 -37.75
CA PRO A 406 16.59 6.55 -37.06
C PRO A 406 16.94 7.52 -35.92
N VAL A 407 16.56 8.80 -36.03
CA VAL A 407 16.82 9.83 -35.02
C VAL A 407 15.89 9.64 -33.83
N GLU A 408 14.60 9.41 -34.08
CA GLU A 408 13.60 9.14 -33.04
C GLU A 408 13.96 7.87 -32.25
N ARG A 409 14.39 6.81 -32.94
CA ARG A 409 14.86 5.57 -32.29
C ARG A 409 16.09 5.80 -31.44
N ALA A 410 17.09 6.51 -31.96
CA ALA A 410 18.30 6.83 -31.21
C ALA A 410 17.97 7.67 -29.96
N TYR A 411 17.12 8.67 -30.10
CA TYR A 411 16.64 9.51 -29.00
C TYR A 411 15.92 8.69 -27.94
N CYS A 412 14.96 7.84 -28.33
CA CYS A 412 14.20 7.01 -27.39
C CYS A 412 15.10 6.08 -26.57
N LEU A 413 16.06 5.42 -27.22
CA LEU A 413 17.00 4.52 -26.54
C LEU A 413 17.97 5.27 -25.61
N GLU A 414 18.50 6.42 -26.05
CA GLU A 414 19.36 7.25 -25.21
C GLU A 414 18.61 7.86 -24.02
N MET A 415 17.38 8.31 -24.24
CA MET A 415 16.53 8.85 -23.19
C MET A 415 16.16 7.78 -22.16
N THR A 416 15.84 6.55 -22.60
CA THR A 416 15.59 5.43 -21.68
C THR A 416 16.78 5.18 -20.77
N ARG A 417 17.99 5.13 -21.35
CA ARG A 417 19.23 4.92 -20.60
C ARG A 417 19.49 6.06 -19.61
N PHE A 418 19.27 7.30 -20.04
CA PHE A 418 19.39 8.47 -19.18
C PHE A 418 18.41 8.41 -17.99
N VAL A 419 17.12 8.21 -18.26
CA VAL A 419 16.07 8.11 -17.23
C VAL A 419 16.35 6.97 -16.25
N ALA A 420 16.78 5.80 -16.74
CA ALA A 420 17.11 4.67 -15.87
C ALA A 420 18.27 5.00 -14.89
N ARG A 421 19.27 5.78 -15.33
CA ARG A 421 20.36 6.25 -14.47
C ARG A 421 19.87 7.23 -13.42
N GLU A 422 19.09 8.23 -13.84
CA GLU A 422 18.54 9.24 -12.92
C GLU A 422 17.62 8.61 -11.88
N MET A 423 16.80 7.63 -12.28
CA MET A 423 15.91 6.91 -11.37
C MET A 423 16.69 6.06 -10.37
N ARG A 424 17.73 5.33 -10.83
CA ARG A 424 18.65 4.62 -9.93
C ARG A 424 19.29 5.57 -8.92
N LEU A 425 19.82 6.71 -9.36
CA LEU A 425 20.46 7.69 -8.49
C LEU A 425 19.48 8.30 -7.48
N THR A 426 18.25 8.56 -7.91
CA THR A 426 17.18 9.07 -7.04
C THR A 426 16.80 8.08 -5.95
N LEU A 427 16.80 6.78 -6.25
CA LEU A 427 16.41 5.74 -5.30
C LEU A 427 17.57 5.33 -4.39
N LEU A 428 18.74 5.04 -4.95
CA LEU A 428 19.86 4.43 -4.24
C LEU A 428 20.96 5.42 -3.83
N GLY A 429 20.99 6.59 -4.45
CA GLY A 429 22.11 7.53 -4.32
C GLY A 429 23.34 7.14 -5.13
N ASP A 430 24.43 7.88 -4.89
CA ASP A 430 25.76 7.64 -5.46
C ASP A 430 26.81 7.58 -4.34
N ASP A 431 27.26 6.38 -4.01
CA ASP A 431 28.29 6.15 -3.00
C ASP A 431 29.66 6.77 -3.38
N ALA A 432 29.89 7.12 -4.67
CA ALA A 432 31.10 7.82 -5.09
C ALA A 432 31.07 9.32 -4.76
N ARG A 433 29.90 9.86 -4.38
CA ARG A 433 29.75 11.28 -4.06
C ARG A 433 30.37 11.57 -2.68
N PRO A 434 31.29 12.54 -2.56
CA PRO A 434 31.84 12.91 -1.26
C PRO A 434 30.74 13.47 -0.34
N GLY A 435 30.58 12.88 0.85
CA GLY A 435 29.60 13.31 1.84
C GLY A 435 28.34 12.45 1.84
N ASP A 436 27.20 13.05 1.47
CA ASP A 436 25.92 12.36 1.37
C ASP A 436 25.76 11.76 -0.04
N ALA A 437 25.67 10.43 -0.12
CA ALA A 437 25.37 9.72 -1.35
C ALA A 437 24.02 10.17 -1.95
N GLY A 438 23.13 10.75 -1.13
CA GLY A 438 21.79 11.14 -1.51
C GLY A 438 20.90 9.94 -1.77
N GLY A 439 19.79 10.19 -2.45
CA GLY A 439 18.80 9.18 -2.79
C GLY A 439 17.88 8.78 -1.64
N GLN A 440 16.74 8.19 -1.98
CA GLN A 440 15.69 7.79 -1.03
C GLN A 440 16.22 6.81 0.02
N ALA A 441 17.08 5.87 -0.37
CA ALA A 441 17.65 4.87 0.53
C ALA A 441 18.47 5.48 1.68
N GLY A 442 18.95 6.73 1.54
CA GLY A 442 19.58 7.47 2.63
C GLY A 442 18.68 7.62 3.86
N LEU A 443 17.36 7.56 3.70
CA LEU A 443 16.40 7.60 4.81
C LEU A 443 16.61 6.46 5.81
N TRP A 444 17.12 5.30 5.40
CA TRP A 444 17.40 4.18 6.30
C TRP A 444 18.85 3.72 6.32
N ARG A 445 19.60 3.92 5.23
CA ARG A 445 21.01 3.55 5.17
C ARG A 445 21.93 4.56 5.87
N LEU A 446 21.60 5.85 5.84
CA LEU A 446 22.48 6.87 6.40
C LEU A 446 22.36 6.90 7.94
N PRO A 447 23.48 6.76 8.69
CA PRO A 447 23.44 6.80 10.15
C PRO A 447 22.86 8.12 10.68
N ALA A 448 22.13 8.06 11.81
CA ALA A 448 21.49 9.24 12.40
C ALA A 448 22.47 10.39 12.66
N ALA A 449 23.69 10.10 13.13
CA ALA A 449 24.73 11.10 13.35
C ALA A 449 25.11 11.89 12.08
N ARG A 450 25.11 11.23 10.92
CA ARG A 450 25.34 11.89 9.62
C ARG A 450 24.15 12.73 9.18
N LYS A 451 22.92 12.24 9.40
CA LYS A 451 21.70 13.01 9.11
C LYS A 451 21.62 14.29 9.95
N HIS A 452 22.00 14.22 11.23
CA HIS A 452 22.15 15.39 12.11
C HIS A 452 23.18 16.39 11.59
N GLN A 453 24.37 15.91 11.18
CA GLN A 453 25.40 16.77 10.59
C GLN A 453 24.94 17.46 9.30
N ASN A 454 24.09 16.80 8.52
CA ASN A 454 23.55 17.31 7.26
C ASN A 454 22.25 18.13 7.42
N PHE A 455 21.76 18.31 8.65
CA PHE A 455 20.46 18.94 8.94
C PHE A 455 19.26 18.28 8.22
N SER A 456 19.34 16.96 7.97
CA SER A 456 18.30 16.18 7.27
C SER A 456 17.45 15.31 8.20
N LEU A 457 17.67 15.38 9.52
CA LEU A 457 16.86 14.71 10.53
C LEU A 457 16.45 15.69 11.64
N LEU A 458 15.16 15.66 11.96
CA LEU A 458 14.60 16.23 13.18
C LEU A 458 13.99 15.07 13.99
N ASP A 459 14.55 14.79 15.15
CA ASP A 459 14.14 13.69 16.04
C ASP A 459 13.71 14.20 17.42
N GLY A 460 13.26 13.29 18.29
CA GLY A 460 12.75 13.64 19.62
C GLY A 460 11.43 14.41 19.61
N LEU A 461 10.67 14.31 18.52
CA LEU A 461 9.35 14.93 18.39
C LEU A 461 8.29 14.07 19.09
N GLU A 462 7.40 14.73 19.81
CA GLU A 462 6.21 14.15 20.42
C GLU A 462 4.98 14.93 19.97
N LEU A 463 3.88 14.21 19.72
CA LEU A 463 2.61 14.84 19.40
C LEU A 463 1.99 15.38 20.69
N SER A 464 1.94 16.71 20.84
CA SER A 464 1.33 17.33 22.03
C SER A 464 -0.20 17.27 21.99
N GLU A 465 -0.78 17.46 20.82
CA GLU A 465 -2.23 17.45 20.58
C GLU A 465 -2.52 16.85 19.19
N ASP A 466 -3.57 16.06 19.08
CA ASP A 466 -4.01 15.46 17.81
C ASP A 466 -5.16 16.27 17.20
N HIS A 467 -4.84 17.05 16.17
CA HIS A 467 -5.80 17.84 15.39
C HIS A 467 -6.07 17.23 14.01
N SER A 468 -5.77 15.94 13.82
CA SER A 468 -5.90 15.28 12.51
C SER A 468 -7.36 15.23 12.01
N ASN A 469 -8.33 15.21 12.92
CA ASN A 469 -9.78 15.22 12.65
C ASN A 469 -10.41 16.64 12.61
N ALA A 470 -9.63 17.70 12.73
CA ALA A 470 -10.19 19.06 12.78
C ALA A 470 -10.94 19.38 11.47
N PRO A 471 -12.14 19.99 11.52
CA PRO A 471 -12.89 20.36 10.32
C PRO A 471 -12.03 21.27 9.43
N ASP A 472 -12.01 20.99 8.12
CA ASP A 472 -11.15 21.66 7.12
C ASP A 472 -11.26 23.19 7.11
N THR A 473 -12.33 23.76 7.67
CA THR A 473 -12.52 25.21 7.85
C THR A 473 -11.52 25.84 8.83
N ALA A 474 -10.83 25.05 9.65
CA ALA A 474 -9.80 25.53 10.57
C ALA A 474 -8.43 25.75 9.90
N ARG A 475 -8.27 25.38 8.63
CA ARG A 475 -6.98 25.40 7.92
C ARG A 475 -6.68 26.68 7.14
N ASP A 476 -7.45 27.76 7.30
CA ASP A 476 -7.21 29.11 6.71
C ASP A 476 -6.58 29.11 5.29
N GLY A 477 -7.05 28.23 4.40
CA GLY A 477 -6.54 28.15 3.02
C GLY A 477 -5.14 27.55 2.84
N LEU A 478 -4.49 27.04 3.89
CA LEU A 478 -3.33 26.17 3.75
C LEU A 478 -3.84 24.79 3.34
N GLY A 479 -3.57 24.42 2.08
CA GLY A 479 -3.95 23.12 1.52
C GLY A 479 -3.42 21.94 2.34
N PRO A 480 -3.74 20.70 1.92
CA PRO A 480 -3.39 19.50 2.68
C PRO A 480 -1.89 19.25 2.56
N THR A 481 -1.09 19.89 3.43
CA THR A 481 0.28 19.57 3.91
C THR A 481 0.98 20.86 4.35
N SER A 482 0.71 21.35 5.56
CA SER A 482 1.71 22.10 6.35
C SER A 482 1.19 22.30 7.78
N SER A 483 1.71 21.54 8.74
CA SER A 483 1.61 21.91 10.14
C SER A 483 2.54 23.10 10.39
N SER A 484 1.97 24.24 10.78
CA SER A 484 2.72 25.42 11.16
C SER A 484 2.96 25.45 12.68
N GLY A 485 4.23 25.60 13.06
CA GLY A 485 4.69 26.33 14.24
C GLY A 485 4.36 25.77 15.62
N ALA A 486 5.20 24.86 16.14
CA ALA A 486 5.31 24.67 17.59
C ALA A 486 6.19 25.77 18.22
N ARG A 487 5.67 26.51 19.20
CA ARG A 487 6.49 27.34 20.12
C ARG A 487 7.06 26.46 21.23
N PRO A 488 8.29 26.71 21.72
CA PRO A 488 8.90 25.89 22.75
C PRO A 488 8.33 26.23 24.14
N GLY A 489 7.63 25.27 24.74
CA GLY A 489 7.27 25.26 26.17
C GLY A 489 8.10 24.22 26.90
N ALA A 490 8.88 24.63 27.89
CA ALA A 490 9.71 23.74 28.70
C ALA A 490 8.86 23.05 29.79
N ALA A 491 8.83 21.71 29.84
CA ALA A 491 8.52 20.97 31.06
C ALA A 491 8.98 19.49 31.05
N LYS A 492 9.94 19.22 31.94
CA LYS A 492 10.23 18.05 32.80
C LYS A 492 10.02 16.62 32.30
N SER A 493 11.16 15.93 32.26
CA SER A 493 11.36 14.48 32.15
C SER A 493 10.71 13.70 33.32
N THR A 494 9.96 12.66 32.96
CA THR A 494 9.75 11.46 33.78
C THR A 494 9.80 10.24 32.88
N SER A 495 10.80 9.38 33.11
CA SER A 495 11.03 8.13 32.38
C SER A 495 10.08 7.02 32.83
N GLY A 496 9.29 6.49 31.90
CA GLY A 496 8.52 5.24 32.02
C GLY A 496 8.57 4.47 30.69
N PRO A 497 8.34 3.15 30.69
CA PRO A 497 8.47 2.32 29.50
C PRO A 497 7.42 2.72 28.44
N ALA A 498 7.86 2.90 27.20
CA ALA A 498 7.03 3.34 26.08
C ALA A 498 5.94 2.32 25.75
N THR A 499 4.72 2.58 26.24
CA THR A 499 3.50 1.99 25.70
C THR A 499 3.30 2.54 24.29
N ARG A 500 3.37 1.69 23.27
CA ARG A 500 2.99 2.04 21.89
C ARG A 500 1.47 2.26 21.85
N SER A 501 1.05 3.49 22.09
CA SER A 501 -0.31 3.95 21.80
C SER A 501 -0.32 4.46 20.36
N PHE A 502 -1.01 3.76 19.45
CA PHE A 502 -1.27 4.29 18.12
C PHE A 502 -2.34 5.39 18.22
N PHE A 503 -2.09 6.54 17.59
CA PHE A 503 -2.95 7.73 17.60
C PHE A 503 -3.94 7.72 16.42
N THR A 504 -4.92 8.62 16.48
CA THR A 504 -6.28 8.51 15.91
C THR A 504 -6.40 8.42 14.38
N HIS A 505 -7.62 8.08 13.94
CA HIS A 505 -8.16 7.78 12.59
C HIS A 505 -7.72 8.65 11.39
N SER A 506 -7.09 9.80 11.60
CA SER A 506 -6.70 10.73 10.52
C SER A 506 -5.21 11.01 10.42
N VAL A 507 -4.37 10.38 11.24
CA VAL A 507 -2.92 10.40 11.02
C VAL A 507 -2.59 9.41 9.92
N LYS A 508 -2.14 9.89 8.75
CA LYS A 508 -1.61 9.01 7.69
C LYS A 508 -0.39 8.27 8.26
N LEU A 509 -0.58 7.00 8.57
CA LEU A 509 0.49 6.13 9.07
C LEU A 509 1.50 5.93 7.95
N LEU A 510 2.74 6.35 8.17
CA LEU A 510 3.89 5.93 7.37
C LEU A 510 4.76 5.02 8.23
N ALA A 511 4.92 3.77 7.81
CA ALA A 511 5.78 2.82 8.51
C ALA A 511 6.87 2.27 7.60
N LEU A 512 8.07 2.13 8.16
CA LEU A 512 9.28 1.74 7.45
C LEU A 512 9.94 0.54 8.17
N SER A 513 10.21 -0.53 7.41
CA SER A 513 11.02 -1.66 7.85
C SER A 513 12.38 -1.62 7.14
N CYS A 514 13.47 -1.67 7.90
CA CYS A 514 14.85 -1.61 7.40
C CYS A 514 15.77 -2.59 8.11
#